data_AF-I0YU94-F1
#
_entry.id   AF-I0YU94-F1
#
_cell.length_a   1.000
_cell.length_b   1.000
_cell.length_c   1.000
_cell.angle_alpha   90.00
_cell.angle_beta   90.00
_cell.angle_gamma   90.00
#
_symmetry.space_group_name_H-M   'P 1'
#
loop_
_entity.id
_entity.type
_entity.pdbx_description
1 polymer ?
#
loop_
_entity_poly.entity_id
_entity_poly.type
_entity_poly.pdbx_seq_one_letter_code
_entity_poly.pdbx_strand_id
1 'polypeptide(L)'
;MEVVEPGSLDAEVRRQRGRQGIKPVNHAQNNVAAIQAQSDRIRTLKKQQEEAAEAAQRSRPTSAASVRSSGYASPHYTPRRASLGAKQSDAQSEFGRSSSQAPAPFVPVVRARPTRDDGDAWLKKDDYGCVPQYLIHRQLEMAAAYAEEQAEREAAKIPDGMRLLPEEERLEMLSLLEASRDELEAKIRALPFITETVSQKKYKAGLEARLTEVEAAMEAFEQPHVLVPM
;
A
#
# COMPACT_ATOMS: atom_id res chain seq x y z
N MET A 1 17.13 -6.41 -41.85
CA MET A 1 16.15 -6.39 -40.73
C MET A 1 15.94 -7.83 -40.32
N GLU A 2 16.70 -8.30 -39.33
CA GLU A 2 16.50 -9.63 -38.76
C GLU A 2 15.23 -9.62 -37.92
N VAL A 3 14.27 -10.45 -38.33
CA VAL A 3 13.01 -10.66 -37.63
C VAL A 3 13.33 -11.53 -36.41
N VAL A 4 13.44 -10.90 -35.23
CA VAL A 4 13.65 -11.62 -33.97
C VAL A 4 12.35 -12.32 -33.59
N GLU A 5 12.40 -13.65 -33.64
CA GLU A 5 11.33 -14.56 -33.22
C GLU A 5 10.78 -14.17 -31.82
N PRO A 6 9.45 -14.05 -31.64
CA PRO A 6 8.84 -13.53 -30.40
C PRO A 6 9.10 -14.38 -29.15
N GLY A 7 9.55 -15.63 -29.30
CA GLY A 7 9.94 -16.50 -28.18
C GLY A 7 11.32 -16.19 -27.58
N SER A 8 12.15 -15.41 -28.27
CA SER A 8 13.54 -15.12 -27.85
C SER A 8 13.61 -14.03 -26.78
N LEU A 9 12.72 -13.03 -26.85
CA LEU A 9 12.67 -11.91 -25.91
C LEU A 9 12.29 -12.34 -24.49
N ASP A 10 11.34 -13.25 -24.34
CA ASP A 10 10.89 -13.77 -23.04
C ASP A 10 11.98 -14.61 -22.33
N ALA A 11 12.79 -15.32 -23.12
CA ALA A 11 13.92 -16.08 -22.60
C ALA A 11 15.06 -15.16 -22.12
N GLU A 12 15.31 -14.06 -22.82
CA GLU A 12 16.33 -13.07 -22.47
C GLU A 12 15.95 -12.30 -21.19
N VAL A 13 14.68 -11.88 -21.07
CA VAL A 13 14.14 -11.22 -19.87
C VAL A 13 14.24 -12.14 -18.65
N ARG A 14 13.96 -13.44 -18.80
CA ARG A 14 14.09 -14.41 -17.71
C ARG A 14 15.56 -14.60 -17.28
N ARG A 15 16.52 -14.56 -18.20
CA ARG A 15 17.96 -14.59 -17.89
C ARG A 15 18.45 -13.33 -17.20
N GLN A 16 18.00 -12.15 -17.64
CA GLN A 16 18.33 -10.87 -17.00
C GLN A 16 17.79 -10.79 -15.57
N ARG A 17 16.55 -11.22 -15.34
CA ARG A 17 15.98 -11.33 -13.98
C ARG A 17 16.75 -12.29 -13.07
N GLY A 18 17.22 -13.41 -13.62
CA GLY A 18 18.08 -14.36 -12.91
C GLY A 18 19.44 -13.76 -12.51
N ARG A 19 20.07 -12.98 -13.40
CA ARG A 19 21.31 -12.25 -13.10
C ARG A 19 21.14 -11.20 -11.99
N GLN A 20 19.96 -10.59 -11.91
CA GLN A 20 19.60 -9.65 -10.83
C GLN A 20 19.15 -10.36 -9.54
N GLY A 21 19.17 -11.69 -9.48
CA GLY A 21 18.77 -12.46 -8.30
C GLY A 21 17.26 -12.44 -7.99
N ILE A 22 16.44 -11.88 -8.88
CA ILE A 22 15.00 -11.73 -8.68
C ILE A 22 14.33 -13.08 -8.96
N LYS A 23 14.02 -13.80 -7.90
CA LYS A 23 13.26 -15.06 -7.98
C LYS A 23 11.78 -14.77 -8.24
N PRO A 24 11.08 -15.59 -9.05
CA PRO A 24 9.65 -15.42 -9.27
C PRO A 24 8.89 -15.56 -7.95
N VAL A 25 7.92 -14.67 -7.73
CA VAL A 25 7.09 -14.63 -6.53
C VAL A 25 6.30 -15.94 -6.42
N ASN A 26 6.43 -16.64 -5.29
CA ASN A 26 5.69 -17.87 -5.04
C ASN A 26 4.27 -17.56 -4.53
N HIS A 27 3.35 -17.35 -5.46
CA HIS A 27 1.95 -17.04 -5.14
C HIS A 27 1.26 -18.14 -4.33
N ALA A 28 1.65 -19.42 -4.50
CA ALA A 28 1.06 -20.52 -3.74
C ALA A 28 1.36 -20.40 -2.23
N GLN A 29 2.60 -20.06 -1.87
CA GLN A 29 2.98 -19.86 -0.47
C GLN A 29 2.30 -18.63 0.13
N ASN A 30 2.24 -17.53 -0.62
CA ASN A 30 1.58 -16.30 -0.17
C ASN A 30 0.08 -16.52 0.07
N ASN A 31 -0.58 -17.27 -0.82
CA ASN A 31 -2.00 -17.58 -0.68
C ASN A 31 -2.26 -18.50 0.52
N VAL A 32 -1.40 -19.50 0.77
CA VAL A 32 -1.51 -20.37 1.96
C VAL A 32 -1.35 -19.57 3.24
N ALA A 33 -0.36 -18.67 3.31
CA ALA A 33 -0.16 -17.80 4.47
C ALA A 33 -1.35 -16.85 4.71
N ALA A 34 -1.93 -16.29 3.64
CA ALA A 34 -3.11 -15.45 3.73
C ALA A 34 -4.34 -16.21 4.27
N ILE A 35 -4.56 -17.45 3.81
CA ILE A 35 -5.65 -18.31 4.30
C ILE A 35 -5.45 -18.66 5.77
N GLN A 36 -4.22 -18.95 6.19
CA GLN A 36 -3.90 -19.23 7.59
C GLN A 36 -4.18 -18.02 8.48
N ALA A 37 -3.68 -16.84 8.10
CA ALA A 37 -3.92 -15.59 8.84
C ALA A 37 -5.41 -15.26 8.95
N GLN A 38 -6.18 -15.47 7.89
CA GLN A 38 -7.63 -15.29 7.92
C GLN A 38 -8.31 -16.31 8.84
N SER A 39 -7.87 -17.56 8.81
CA SER A 39 -8.38 -18.61 9.70
C SER A 39 -8.12 -18.30 11.17
N ASP A 40 -6.93 -17.78 11.49
CA ASP A 40 -6.57 -17.39 12.85
C ASP A 40 -7.40 -16.19 13.33
N ARG A 41 -7.65 -15.20 12.47
CA ARG A 41 -8.58 -14.10 12.77
C ARG A 41 -10.00 -14.60 13.05
N ILE A 42 -10.49 -15.56 12.29
CA ILE A 42 -11.83 -16.14 12.52
C ILE A 42 -11.85 -16.88 13.87
N ARG A 43 -10.79 -17.61 14.21
CA ARG A 43 -10.67 -18.32 15.49
C ARG A 43 -10.63 -17.36 16.67
N THR A 44 -9.87 -16.27 16.58
CA THR A 44 -9.80 -15.26 17.66
C THR A 44 -11.14 -14.56 17.84
N LEU A 45 -11.80 -14.16 16.76
CA LEU A 45 -13.14 -13.57 16.82
C LEU A 45 -14.16 -14.52 17.43
N LYS A 46 -14.11 -15.81 17.06
CA LYS A 46 -14.99 -16.82 17.65
C LYS A 46 -14.73 -16.99 19.15
N LYS A 47 -13.46 -17.04 19.56
CA LYS A 47 -13.07 -17.10 20.98
C LYS A 47 -13.56 -15.87 21.76
N GLN A 48 -13.40 -14.67 21.20
CA GLN A 48 -13.93 -13.44 21.79
C GLN A 48 -15.45 -13.46 21.92
N GLN A 49 -16.16 -14.00 20.93
CA GLN A 49 -17.62 -14.16 20.99
C GLN A 49 -18.04 -15.17 22.07
N GLU A 50 -17.33 -16.28 22.20
CA GLU A 50 -17.57 -17.28 23.25
C GLU A 50 -17.32 -16.71 24.65
N GLU A 51 -16.20 -15.99 24.85
CA GLU A 51 -15.88 -15.30 26.11
C GLU A 51 -16.92 -14.21 26.44
N ALA A 52 -17.36 -13.44 25.44
CA ALA A 52 -18.41 -12.44 25.61
C ALA A 52 -19.77 -13.08 25.95
N ALA A 53 -20.12 -14.22 25.33
CA ALA A 53 -21.33 -14.98 25.65
C ALA A 53 -21.27 -15.57 27.07
N GLU A 54 -20.12 -16.07 27.49
CA GLU A 54 -19.91 -16.58 28.85
C GLU A 54 -20.00 -15.45 29.90
N ALA A 55 -19.40 -14.29 29.63
CA ALA A 55 -19.51 -13.11 30.48
C ALA A 55 -20.97 -12.59 30.58
N ALA A 56 -21.73 -12.65 29.49
CA ALA A 56 -23.16 -12.32 29.47
C ALA A 56 -24.01 -13.33 30.27
N GLN A 57 -23.61 -14.61 30.31
CA GLN A 57 -24.28 -15.61 31.14
C GLN A 57 -23.96 -15.44 32.63
N ARG A 58 -22.71 -15.07 32.98
CA ARG A 58 -22.27 -14.82 34.37
C ARG A 58 -22.91 -13.57 35.00
N SER A 59 -23.38 -12.62 34.19
CA SER A 59 -24.02 -11.38 34.63
C SER A 59 -25.55 -11.44 34.68
N ARG A 60 -26.17 -12.60 34.41
CA ARG A 60 -27.61 -12.78 34.60
C ARG A 60 -27.95 -12.83 36.10
N PRO A 61 -28.75 -11.89 36.65
CA PRO A 61 -29.16 -11.95 38.05
C PRO A 61 -30.10 -13.15 38.26
N THR A 62 -29.80 -13.99 39.25
CA THR A 62 -30.70 -15.05 39.70
C THR A 62 -31.85 -14.43 40.49
N SER A 63 -32.94 -14.05 39.84
CA SER A 63 -34.20 -13.76 40.53
C SER A 63 -34.91 -15.07 40.87
N ALA A 64 -35.00 -15.38 42.16
CA ALA A 64 -35.75 -16.51 42.68
C ALA A 64 -37.27 -16.27 42.63
N ALA A 65 -38.00 -17.37 42.41
CA ALA A 65 -39.35 -17.67 42.87
C ALA A 65 -40.53 -16.77 42.43
N SER A 66 -41.32 -17.25 41.47
CA SER A 66 -42.78 -17.05 41.46
C SER A 66 -43.49 -18.35 41.79
N VAL A 67 -44.48 -18.23 42.66
CA VAL A 67 -45.20 -19.29 43.38
C VAL A 67 -46.09 -20.15 42.47
N ARG A 68 -46.21 -21.40 42.91
CA ARG A 68 -47.03 -22.51 42.38
C ARG A 68 -48.52 -22.15 42.26
N SER A 69 -49.14 -22.52 41.15
CA SER A 69 -50.55 -22.91 41.12
C SER A 69 -50.68 -24.34 40.60
N SER A 70 -51.29 -25.16 41.45
CA SER A 70 -51.69 -26.56 41.27
C SER A 70 -52.55 -26.81 40.03
N GLY A 71 -52.31 -27.92 39.33
CA GLY A 71 -53.21 -28.42 38.28
C GLY A 71 -52.60 -29.57 37.47
N TYR A 72 -52.82 -30.81 37.93
CA TYR A 72 -52.80 -32.10 37.23
C TYR A 72 -51.84 -32.34 36.04
N ALA A 73 -50.90 -33.27 36.28
CA ALA A 73 -50.07 -33.91 35.27
C ALA A 73 -50.90 -34.82 34.35
N SER A 74 -50.71 -34.67 33.03
CA SER A 74 -51.01 -35.70 32.03
C SER A 74 -49.89 -35.69 30.97
N PRO A 75 -49.35 -36.86 30.57
CA PRO A 75 -48.10 -36.92 29.81
C PRO A 75 -48.37 -36.87 28.31
N HIS A 76 -47.95 -35.80 27.64
CA HIS A 76 -47.99 -35.74 26.17
C HIS A 76 -46.61 -35.41 25.58
N TYR A 77 -45.97 -36.48 25.11
CA TYR A 77 -45.29 -36.62 23.82
C TYR A 77 -44.79 -35.32 23.16
N THR A 78 -43.47 -35.23 22.96
CA THR A 78 -42.85 -34.21 22.12
C THR A 78 -43.40 -34.32 20.69
N PRO A 79 -43.95 -33.26 20.09
CA PRO A 79 -44.38 -33.33 18.70
C PRO A 79 -43.14 -33.47 17.81
N ARG A 80 -43.09 -34.60 17.10
CA ARG A 80 -42.28 -34.81 15.90
C ARG A 80 -42.49 -33.64 14.95
N ARG A 81 -41.38 -33.13 14.37
CA ARG A 81 -41.32 -32.15 13.27
C ARG A 81 -42.40 -32.48 12.22
N ALA A 82 -43.56 -31.83 12.35
CA ALA A 82 -44.65 -31.94 11.41
C ALA A 82 -44.37 -31.00 10.24
N SER A 83 -44.53 -31.56 9.05
CA SER A 83 -44.74 -30.89 7.77
C SER A 83 -45.35 -29.49 7.93
N LEU A 84 -44.78 -28.52 7.22
CA LEU A 84 -45.34 -27.19 7.00
C LEU A 84 -46.78 -27.33 6.46
N GLY A 85 -47.74 -27.32 7.38
CA GLY A 85 -49.16 -27.25 7.09
C GLY A 85 -49.50 -25.83 6.71
N ALA A 86 -50.02 -25.69 5.50
CA ALA A 86 -50.62 -24.50 4.94
C ALA A 86 -51.44 -23.72 5.99
N LYS A 87 -50.96 -22.53 6.34
CA LYS A 87 -51.84 -21.49 6.89
C LYS A 87 -52.57 -20.86 5.71
N GLN A 88 -53.78 -21.33 5.45
CA GLN A 88 -54.77 -20.56 4.70
C GLN A 88 -54.99 -19.28 5.51
N SER A 89 -54.42 -18.19 5.02
CA SER A 89 -54.85 -16.86 5.42
C SER A 89 -56.07 -16.56 4.56
N ASP A 90 -57.22 -16.42 5.20
CA ASP A 90 -58.41 -15.79 4.66
C ASP A 90 -58.12 -14.31 4.43
N ALA A 91 -57.25 -14.03 3.46
CA ALA A 91 -57.23 -12.76 2.76
C ALA A 91 -58.12 -12.97 1.54
N GLN A 92 -59.33 -12.40 1.58
CA GLN A 92 -60.12 -12.20 0.38
C GLN A 92 -59.32 -11.30 -0.57
N SER A 93 -58.51 -11.95 -1.39
CA SER A 93 -57.77 -11.35 -2.47
C SER A 93 -58.78 -11.04 -3.57
N GLU A 94 -59.19 -9.78 -3.70
CA GLU A 94 -59.94 -9.26 -4.85
C GLU A 94 -59.08 -9.24 -6.13
N PHE A 95 -58.36 -10.33 -6.42
CA PHE A 95 -57.42 -10.47 -7.54
C PHE A 95 -58.11 -10.81 -8.87
N GLY A 96 -59.44 -10.62 -8.97
CA GLY A 96 -60.23 -11.13 -10.09
C GLY A 96 -61.24 -10.17 -10.69
N ARG A 97 -61.24 -8.88 -10.35
CA ARG A 97 -62.31 -7.96 -10.81
C ARG A 97 -61.87 -6.64 -11.46
N SER A 98 -60.57 -6.44 -11.72
CA SER A 98 -60.08 -5.21 -12.35
C SER A 98 -59.16 -5.41 -13.58
N SER A 99 -59.34 -6.48 -14.36
CA SER A 99 -58.84 -6.48 -15.75
C SER A 99 -59.96 -6.74 -16.74
N SER A 100 -60.79 -5.72 -16.98
CA SER A 100 -61.64 -5.64 -18.19
C SER A 100 -60.85 -5.31 -19.45
N GLN A 101 -59.51 -5.27 -19.38
CA GLN A 101 -58.64 -5.16 -20.54
C GLN A 101 -58.26 -6.56 -21.01
N ALA A 102 -58.50 -6.85 -22.30
CA ALA A 102 -58.07 -8.07 -22.94
C ALA A 102 -56.59 -8.33 -22.64
N PRO A 103 -56.17 -9.59 -22.37
CA PRO A 103 -54.76 -9.89 -22.22
C PRO A 103 -54.03 -9.44 -23.48
N ALA A 104 -52.96 -8.65 -23.33
CA ALA A 104 -52.09 -8.30 -24.45
C ALA A 104 -51.67 -9.59 -25.17
N PRO A 105 -51.60 -9.59 -26.52
CA PRO A 105 -51.24 -10.81 -27.25
C PRO A 105 -49.91 -11.32 -26.71
N PHE A 106 -49.89 -12.59 -26.29
CA PHE A 106 -48.68 -13.27 -25.88
C PHE A 106 -47.73 -13.28 -27.07
N VAL A 107 -46.72 -12.41 -27.05
CA VAL A 107 -45.61 -12.47 -27.99
C VAL A 107 -44.67 -13.54 -27.45
N PRO A 108 -44.51 -14.68 -28.12
CA PRO A 108 -43.49 -15.63 -27.71
C PRO A 108 -42.16 -14.88 -27.78
N VAL A 109 -41.45 -14.78 -26.66
CA VAL A 109 -40.03 -14.40 -26.69
C VAL A 109 -39.32 -15.55 -27.39
N VAL A 110 -39.26 -15.48 -28.71
CA VAL A 110 -38.39 -16.32 -29.51
C VAL A 110 -36.99 -15.89 -29.10
N ARG A 111 -36.40 -16.62 -28.15
CA ARG A 111 -34.97 -16.49 -27.90
C ARG A 111 -34.30 -16.85 -29.21
N ALA A 112 -33.79 -15.83 -29.92
CA ALA A 112 -33.04 -16.03 -31.14
C ALA A 112 -31.94 -17.06 -30.83
N ARG A 113 -31.82 -18.10 -31.67
CA ARG A 113 -30.70 -19.03 -31.56
C ARG A 113 -29.42 -18.20 -31.70
N PRO A 114 -28.40 -18.40 -30.85
CA PRO A 114 -27.15 -17.69 -31.01
C PRO A 114 -26.61 -17.96 -32.43
N THR A 115 -26.56 -16.91 -33.22
CA THR A 115 -25.87 -16.80 -34.49
C THR A 115 -24.36 -16.91 -34.28
N ARG A 116 -23.61 -17.30 -35.33
CA ARG A 116 -22.15 -17.43 -35.25
C ARG A 116 -21.45 -16.11 -34.84
N ASP A 117 -22.10 -14.97 -35.11
CA ASP A 117 -21.60 -13.63 -34.82
C ASP A 117 -21.79 -13.21 -33.34
N ASP A 118 -22.54 -13.98 -32.54
CA ASP A 118 -22.66 -13.77 -31.09
C ASP A 118 -21.35 -14.06 -30.36
N GLY A 119 -20.43 -14.76 -31.02
CA GLY A 119 -19.06 -14.95 -30.58
C GLY A 119 -18.24 -13.67 -30.54
N ASP A 120 -18.62 -12.57 -31.19
CA ASP A 120 -17.80 -11.32 -31.17
C ASP A 120 -18.44 -10.19 -30.34
N ALA A 121 -19.50 -10.52 -29.58
CA ALA A 121 -20.26 -9.53 -28.80
C ALA A 121 -19.41 -8.79 -27.75
N TRP A 122 -18.30 -9.38 -27.28
CA TRP A 122 -17.39 -8.71 -26.34
C TRP A 122 -16.48 -7.65 -26.96
N LEU A 123 -16.22 -7.72 -28.27
CA LEU A 123 -15.46 -6.69 -29.00
C LEU A 123 -16.29 -5.42 -29.23
N LYS A 124 -17.62 -5.53 -29.21
CA LYS A 124 -18.57 -4.43 -29.41
C LYS A 124 -18.88 -3.65 -28.14
N LYS A 125 -18.18 -3.92 -27.03
CA LYS A 125 -18.30 -3.13 -25.80
C LYS A 125 -17.69 -1.76 -26.03
N ASP A 126 -18.36 -0.72 -25.54
CA ASP A 126 -17.92 0.67 -25.70
C ASP A 126 -16.51 0.91 -25.13
N ASP A 127 -16.15 0.19 -24.06
CA ASP A 127 -14.85 0.28 -23.39
C ASP A 127 -13.80 -0.70 -23.95
N TYR A 128 -14.08 -1.37 -25.07
CA TYR A 128 -13.15 -2.33 -25.65
C TYR A 128 -11.88 -1.61 -26.15
N GLY A 129 -10.73 -1.99 -25.59
CA GLY A 129 -9.45 -1.33 -25.85
C GLY A 129 -9.16 -0.12 -24.97
N CYS A 130 -10.10 0.31 -24.12
CA CYS A 130 -9.89 1.37 -23.14
C CYS A 130 -9.42 0.80 -21.80
N VAL A 131 -8.58 1.56 -21.08
CA VAL A 131 -8.16 1.20 -19.73
C VAL A 131 -9.29 1.55 -18.75
N PRO A 132 -9.78 0.58 -17.95
CA PRO A 132 -10.79 0.85 -16.93
C PRO A 132 -10.38 1.95 -15.94
N GLN A 133 -11.34 2.81 -15.58
CA GLN A 133 -11.11 3.95 -14.69
C GLN A 133 -10.48 3.57 -13.35
N TYR A 134 -10.83 2.41 -12.79
CA TYR A 134 -10.27 1.97 -11.51
C TYR A 134 -8.76 1.69 -11.58
N LEU A 135 -8.22 1.28 -12.73
CA LEU A 135 -6.79 1.08 -12.91
C LEU A 135 -6.05 2.42 -12.96
N ILE A 136 -6.64 3.41 -13.63
CA ILE A 136 -6.12 4.78 -13.68
C ILE A 136 -6.10 5.37 -12.27
N HIS A 137 -7.21 5.26 -11.53
CA HIS A 137 -7.31 5.74 -10.16
C HIS A 137 -6.26 5.08 -9.25
N ARG A 138 -6.12 3.75 -9.36
CA ARG A 138 -5.13 3.00 -8.59
C ARG A 138 -3.70 3.38 -8.94
N GLN A 139 -3.40 3.69 -10.20
CA GLN A 139 -2.08 4.17 -10.61
C GLN A 139 -1.78 5.54 -10.00
N LEU A 140 -2.77 6.44 -9.96
CA LEU A 140 -2.65 7.73 -9.29
C LEU A 140 -2.43 7.59 -7.79
N GLU A 141 -3.20 6.72 -7.12
CA GLU A 141 -3.02 6.41 -5.69
C GLU A 141 -1.61 5.88 -5.40
N MET A 142 -1.12 4.92 -6.21
CA MET A 142 0.23 4.38 -6.05
C MET A 142 1.31 5.44 -6.29
N ALA A 143 1.11 6.34 -7.27
CA ALA A 143 2.05 7.42 -7.56
C ALA A 143 2.10 8.44 -6.41
N ALA A 144 0.94 8.79 -5.83
CA ALA A 144 0.86 9.66 -4.66
C ALA A 144 1.56 9.03 -3.43
N ALA A 145 1.22 7.78 -3.11
CA ALA A 145 1.81 7.06 -1.99
C ALA A 145 3.33 6.89 -2.12
N TYR A 146 3.85 6.71 -3.35
CA TYR A 146 5.28 6.59 -3.59
C TYR A 146 6.05 7.88 -3.29
N ALA A 147 5.51 9.04 -3.67
CA ALA A 147 6.13 10.33 -3.38
C ALA A 147 6.11 10.63 -1.87
N GLU A 148 5.01 10.32 -1.19
CA GLU A 148 4.91 10.44 0.27
C GLU A 148 5.95 9.55 0.97
N GLU A 149 6.05 8.27 0.58
CA GLU A 149 7.05 7.36 1.15
C GLU A 149 8.49 7.83 0.89
N GLN A 150 8.76 8.41 -0.29
CA GLN A 150 10.07 9.01 -0.56
C GLN A 150 10.35 10.22 0.35
N ALA A 151 9.40 11.13 0.51
CA ALA A 151 9.54 12.29 1.38
C ALA A 151 9.72 11.87 2.85
N GLU A 152 8.98 10.87 3.32
CA GLU A 152 9.14 10.31 4.67
C GLU A 152 10.51 9.64 4.84
N ARG A 153 10.98 8.89 3.85
CA ARG A 153 12.32 8.29 3.87
C ARG A 153 13.41 9.36 3.87
N GLU A 154 13.23 10.46 3.15
CA GLU A 154 14.16 11.59 3.15
C GLU A 154 14.15 12.32 4.49
N ALA A 155 12.98 12.57 5.07
CA ALA A 155 12.85 13.14 6.40
C ALA A 155 13.48 12.21 7.47
N ALA A 156 13.29 10.90 7.37
CA ALA A 156 13.86 9.92 8.29
C ALA A 156 15.40 9.81 8.20
N LYS A 157 16.01 10.22 7.06
CA LYS A 157 17.47 10.31 6.96
C LYS A 157 18.03 11.47 7.76
N ILE A 158 17.23 12.49 8.06
CA ILE A 158 17.63 13.67 8.82
C ILE A 158 17.47 13.34 10.30
N PRO A 159 18.57 13.20 11.06
CA PRO A 159 18.48 12.94 12.50
C PRO A 159 17.86 14.12 13.24
N ASP A 160 17.30 13.86 14.41
CA ASP A 160 16.78 14.91 15.30
C ASP A 160 17.87 15.94 15.67
N GLY A 161 17.51 17.21 15.73
CA GLY A 161 18.44 18.32 15.96
C GLY A 161 19.36 18.67 14.77
N MET A 162 19.17 18.07 13.60
CA MET A 162 19.84 18.49 12.36
C MET A 162 18.84 19.04 11.34
N ARG A 163 19.30 19.98 10.50
CA ARG A 163 18.55 20.53 9.37
C ARG A 163 19.35 20.36 8.08
N LEU A 164 18.64 20.11 6.97
CA LEU A 164 19.20 20.24 5.63
C LEU A 164 19.51 21.70 5.30
N LEU A 165 20.77 21.99 4.97
CA LEU A 165 21.21 23.31 4.56
C LEU A 165 20.55 23.68 3.22
N PRO A 166 19.84 24.82 3.11
CA PRO A 166 19.28 25.26 1.84
C PRO A 166 20.39 25.62 0.85
N GLU A 167 20.09 25.54 -0.44
CA GLU A 167 21.09 25.71 -1.49
C GLU A 167 21.71 27.12 -1.51
N GLU A 168 20.93 28.16 -1.20
CA GLU A 168 21.42 29.54 -1.11
C GLU A 168 22.51 29.70 -0.03
N GLU A 169 22.22 29.27 1.20
CA GLU A 169 23.19 29.29 2.32
C GLU A 169 24.44 28.45 1.98
N ARG A 170 24.27 27.32 1.30
CA ARG A 170 25.38 26.45 0.85
C ARG A 170 26.29 27.15 -0.15
N LEU A 171 25.72 27.84 -1.14
CA LEU A 171 26.49 28.57 -2.16
C LEU A 171 27.24 29.75 -1.55
N GLU A 172 26.62 30.45 -0.60
CA GLU A 172 27.29 31.51 0.16
C GLU A 172 28.51 30.97 0.93
N MET A 173 28.35 29.85 1.63
CA MET A 173 29.46 29.19 2.33
C MET A 173 30.58 28.74 1.40
N LEU A 174 30.25 28.14 0.25
CA LEU A 174 31.25 27.77 -0.76
C LEU A 174 32.03 28.99 -1.25
N SER A 175 31.35 30.11 -1.54
CA SER A 175 32.01 31.34 -1.99
C SER A 175 32.99 31.90 -0.94
N LEU A 176 32.63 31.79 0.35
CA LEU A 176 33.48 32.23 1.46
C LEU A 176 34.71 31.32 1.60
N LEU A 177 34.53 30.00 1.47
CA LEU A 177 35.62 29.03 1.52
C LEU A 177 36.58 29.18 0.33
N GLU A 178 36.07 29.41 -0.86
CA GLU A 178 36.87 29.70 -2.06
C GLU A 178 37.75 30.93 -1.87
N ALA A 179 37.18 32.03 -1.35
CA ALA A 179 37.94 33.23 -1.04
C ALA A 179 39.05 32.95 0.01
N SER A 180 38.74 32.16 1.04
CA SER A 180 39.72 31.78 2.06
C SER A 180 40.86 30.91 1.49
N ARG A 181 40.53 29.95 0.62
CA ARG A 181 41.52 29.11 -0.09
C ARG A 181 42.47 29.98 -0.89
N ASP A 182 41.94 30.88 -1.71
CA ASP A 182 42.73 31.76 -2.57
C ASP A 182 43.65 32.68 -1.75
N GLU A 183 43.18 33.18 -0.61
CA GLU A 183 44.02 33.94 0.33
C GLU A 183 45.17 33.11 0.92
N LEU A 184 44.91 31.86 1.31
CA LEU A 184 45.92 30.97 1.87
C LEU A 184 46.95 30.58 0.80
N GLU A 185 46.51 30.28 -0.41
CA GLU A 185 47.39 30.03 -1.54
C GLU A 185 48.27 31.25 -1.87
N ALA A 186 47.70 32.46 -1.85
CA ALA A 186 48.46 33.69 -2.04
C ALA A 186 49.55 33.85 -0.96
N LYS A 187 49.23 33.54 0.31
CA LYS A 187 50.20 33.56 1.42
C LYS A 187 51.32 32.53 1.23
N ILE A 188 50.98 31.33 0.77
CA ILE A 188 51.96 30.27 0.47
C ILE A 188 52.86 30.69 -0.70
N ARG A 189 52.28 31.24 -1.77
CA ARG A 189 53.03 31.73 -2.95
C ARG A 189 53.93 32.92 -2.62
N ALA A 190 53.57 33.74 -1.62
CA ALA A 190 54.39 34.86 -1.15
C ALA A 190 55.61 34.42 -0.31
N LEU A 191 55.69 33.15 0.10
CA LEU A 191 56.85 32.64 0.83
C LEU A 191 58.09 32.56 -0.08
N PRO A 192 59.30 32.76 0.47
CA PRO A 192 60.53 32.56 -0.28
C PRO A 192 60.66 31.10 -0.74
N PHE A 193 61.24 30.90 -1.93
CA PHE A 193 61.44 29.57 -2.53
C PHE A 193 62.20 28.61 -1.59
N ILE A 194 63.14 29.15 -0.80
CA ILE A 194 63.95 28.39 0.14
C ILE A 194 63.56 28.78 1.57
N THR A 195 63.04 27.82 2.33
CA THR A 195 62.72 27.98 3.76
C THR A 195 63.81 27.32 4.61
N GLU A 196 64.80 28.09 5.05
CA GLU A 196 65.93 27.59 5.84
C GLU A 196 65.57 27.42 7.32
N THR A 197 64.93 28.45 7.89
CA THR A 197 64.70 28.52 9.34
C THR A 197 63.56 27.61 9.78
N VAL A 198 63.67 27.05 11.00
CA VAL A 198 62.61 26.21 11.59
C VAL A 198 61.29 26.97 11.72
N SER A 199 61.34 28.27 12.05
CA SER A 199 60.15 29.12 12.16
C SER A 199 59.41 29.27 10.82
N GLN A 200 60.14 29.47 9.72
CA GLN A 200 59.54 29.53 8.38
C GLN A 200 58.91 28.19 7.97
N LYS A 201 59.58 27.07 8.27
CA LYS A 201 59.05 25.73 8.00
C LYS A 201 57.74 25.48 8.76
N LYS A 202 57.69 25.87 10.04
CA LYS A 202 56.47 25.77 10.86
C LYS A 202 55.34 26.66 10.34
N TYR A 203 55.66 27.89 9.93
CA TYR A 203 54.68 28.80 9.36
C TYR A 203 54.09 28.26 8.05
N LYS A 204 54.94 27.77 7.14
CA LYS A 204 54.51 27.13 5.90
C LYS A 204 53.61 25.92 6.17
N ALA A 205 54.04 25.00 7.04
CA ALA A 205 53.24 23.83 7.41
C ALA A 205 51.89 24.21 8.04
N GLY A 206 51.85 25.29 8.81
CA GLY A 206 50.60 25.82 9.38
C GLY A 206 49.65 26.39 8.33
N LEU A 207 50.17 27.03 7.26
CA LEU A 207 49.35 27.47 6.13
C LEU A 207 48.82 26.28 5.31
N GLU A 208 49.68 25.29 5.04
CA GLU A 208 49.29 24.07 4.32
C GLU A 208 48.24 23.26 5.09
N ALA A 209 48.37 23.12 6.40
CA ALA A 209 47.36 22.46 7.22
C ALA A 209 46.00 23.16 7.14
N ARG A 210 45.98 24.49 7.26
CA ARG A 210 44.73 25.27 7.09
C ARG A 210 44.16 25.15 5.69
N LEU A 211 45.01 25.11 4.67
CA LEU A 211 44.56 24.91 3.29
C LEU A 211 43.85 23.56 3.15
N THR A 212 44.43 22.49 3.70
CA THR A 212 43.79 21.16 3.68
C THR A 212 42.47 21.12 4.48
N GLU A 213 42.38 21.87 5.58
CA GLU A 213 41.13 22.00 6.35
C GLU A 213 40.03 22.70 5.53
N VAL A 214 40.38 23.78 4.81
CA VAL A 214 39.46 24.51 3.94
C VAL A 214 39.03 23.65 2.75
N GLU A 215 39.96 22.93 2.11
CA GLU A 215 39.65 22.00 1.02
C GLU A 215 38.71 20.88 1.47
N ALA A 216 38.96 20.28 2.64
CA ALA A 216 38.07 19.27 3.21
C ALA A 216 36.68 19.84 3.54
N ALA A 217 36.59 21.09 4.00
CA ALA A 217 35.33 21.77 4.20
C ALA A 217 34.61 22.01 2.86
N MET A 218 35.32 22.45 1.81
CA MET A 218 34.75 22.62 0.47
C MET A 218 34.16 21.30 -0.05
N GLU A 219 34.89 20.19 0.04
CA GLU A 219 34.41 18.86 -0.37
C GLU A 219 33.12 18.46 0.37
N ALA A 220 32.99 18.82 1.65
CA ALA A 220 31.78 18.57 2.42
C ALA A 220 30.59 19.42 1.95
N PHE A 221 30.80 20.70 1.63
CA PHE A 221 29.74 21.61 1.16
C PHE A 221 29.43 21.50 -0.34
N GLU A 222 30.29 20.88 -1.13
CA GLU A 222 30.02 20.55 -2.54
C GLU A 222 28.90 19.50 -2.68
N GLN A 223 28.67 18.69 -1.66
CA GLN A 223 27.57 17.73 -1.63
C GLN A 223 26.21 18.44 -1.73
N PRO A 224 25.24 17.90 -2.50
CA PRO A 224 23.94 18.53 -2.67
C PRO A 224 23.08 18.53 -1.39
N HIS A 225 23.35 17.60 -0.47
CA HIS A 225 22.58 17.44 0.77
C HIS A 225 23.49 17.53 1.99
N VAL A 226 23.70 18.74 2.48
CA VAL A 226 24.52 19.01 3.67
C VAL A 226 23.62 19.12 4.89
N LEU A 227 23.94 18.40 5.96
CA LEU A 227 23.23 18.46 7.23
C LEU A 227 24.02 19.32 8.22
N VAL A 228 23.34 20.26 8.86
CA VAL A 228 23.92 21.18 9.84
C VAL A 228 23.14 21.06 11.16
N PRO A 229 23.83 21.05 12.33
CA PRO A 229 23.15 21.08 13.62
C PRO A 229 22.33 22.37 13.79
N MET A 230 21.14 22.23 14.38
CA MET A 230 20.24 23.32 14.79
C MET A 230 20.61 23.90 16.14
#